data_AF-A0A0G2JC59-F1
#
_entry.id   AF-A0A0G2JC59-F1
#
_cell.length_a   1.000
_cell.length_b   1.000
_cell.length_c   1.000
_cell.angle_alpha   90.00
_cell.angle_beta   90.00
_cell.angle_gamma   90.00
#
_symmetry.space_group_name_H-M   'P 1'
#
loop_
_entity.id
_entity.type
_entity.pdbx_description
1 polymer ?
#
loop_
_entity_poly.entity_id
_entity_poly.type
_entity_poly.pdbx_seq_one_letter_code
_entity_poly.pdbx_strand_id
1 'polypeptide(L)'
;MLRDRMEMISPALRRYDVVENTSSAMSALSKVQLVDQNRGAAVGNQPFRRVVENFYFTDSISRSSPTMARCSAAKETGNPDTNFMIGSAVEEQQRLDGASRA
;
A
#
# COMPACT_ATOMS: atom_id res chain seq x y z
N MET A 1 -11.41 -23.81 13.64
CA MET A 1 -10.40 -22.73 13.82
C MET A 1 -10.62 -21.65 12.76
N LEU A 2 -10.07 -20.44 12.89
CA LEU A 2 -10.38 -19.26 12.02
C LEU A 2 -10.50 -19.55 10.52
N ARG A 3 -9.61 -20.38 9.96
CA ARG A 3 -9.57 -20.72 8.53
C ARG A 3 -10.82 -21.45 8.04
N ASP A 4 -11.44 -22.28 8.88
CA ASP A 4 -12.68 -22.98 8.51
C ASP A 4 -13.84 -21.98 8.40
N ARG A 5 -13.85 -20.93 9.24
CA ARG A 5 -14.82 -19.84 9.11
C ARG A 5 -14.57 -19.00 7.87
N MET A 6 -13.31 -18.76 7.51
CA MET A 6 -12.97 -18.06 6.26
C MET A 6 -13.50 -18.82 5.05
N GLU A 7 -13.31 -20.14 5.01
CA GLU A 7 -13.81 -21.00 3.93
C GLU A 7 -15.36 -21.00 3.84
N MET A 8 -16.06 -21.03 4.98
CA MET A 8 -17.52 -20.91 5.00
C MET A 8 -18.03 -19.55 4.51
N ILE A 9 -17.28 -18.46 4.73
CA ILE A 9 -17.66 -17.12 4.27
C ILE A 9 -17.33 -16.95 2.78
N SER A 10 -16.10 -17.32 2.39
CA SER A 10 -15.63 -17.28 1.01
C SER A 10 -14.52 -18.31 0.82
N PRO A 11 -14.75 -19.37 0.02
CA PRO A 11 -13.75 -20.41 -0.23
C PRO A 11 -12.43 -19.86 -0.81
N ALA A 12 -12.49 -18.77 -1.57
CA ALA A 12 -11.33 -18.13 -2.20
C ALA A 12 -10.26 -17.70 -1.18
N LEU A 13 -10.63 -17.42 0.07
CA LEU A 13 -9.69 -17.01 1.13
C LEU A 13 -8.79 -18.16 1.63
N ARG A 14 -9.08 -19.41 1.25
CA ARG A 14 -8.30 -20.60 1.62
C ARG A 14 -7.63 -21.27 0.40
N ARG A 15 -7.97 -20.88 -0.82
CA ARG A 15 -7.34 -21.39 -2.04
C ARG A 15 -6.12 -20.55 -2.39
N TYR A 16 -4.97 -20.91 -1.82
CA TYR A 16 -3.71 -20.17 -2.03
C TYR A 16 -3.22 -20.32 -3.47
N ASP A 17 -2.59 -19.27 -3.98
CA ASP A 17 -1.91 -19.24 -5.28
C ASP A 17 -2.79 -19.57 -6.49
N VAL A 18 -4.12 -19.53 -6.33
CA VAL A 18 -5.10 -19.75 -7.39
C VAL A 18 -5.92 -18.47 -7.59
N VAL A 19 -5.99 -17.99 -8.84
CA VAL A 19 -6.90 -16.93 -9.23
C VAL A 19 -8.20 -17.56 -9.74
N GLU A 20 -9.27 -17.43 -8.95
CA GLU A 20 -10.59 -17.92 -9.34
C GLU A 20 -11.30 -16.90 -10.23
N ASN A 21 -11.74 -17.33 -11.42
CA ASN A 21 -12.57 -16.51 -12.29
C ASN A 21 -13.96 -16.28 -11.65
N THR A 22 -14.50 -15.08 -11.86
CA THR A 22 -15.90 -14.79 -11.51
C THR A 22 -16.86 -15.59 -12.39
N SER A 23 -17.96 -16.08 -11.83
CA SER A 23 -18.99 -16.77 -12.62
C SER A 23 -19.70 -15.82 -13.59
N SER A 24 -20.17 -16.35 -14.72
CA SER A 24 -20.92 -15.58 -15.73
C SER A 24 -22.17 -14.92 -15.16
N ALA A 25 -22.87 -15.61 -14.24
CA ALA A 25 -24.01 -15.08 -13.51
C ALA A 25 -23.64 -13.86 -12.63
N MET A 26 -22.54 -13.93 -11.87
CA MET A 26 -22.10 -12.79 -11.04
C MET A 26 -21.70 -11.59 -11.90
N SER A 27 -21.02 -11.82 -13.03
CA SER A 27 -20.66 -10.75 -13.97
C SER A 27 -21.89 -9.99 -14.49
N ALA A 28 -22.98 -10.70 -14.80
CA ALA A 28 -24.22 -10.08 -15.25
C ALA A 28 -24.98 -9.37 -14.11
N LEU A 29 -25.04 -9.98 -12.92
CA LEU A 29 -25.75 -9.44 -11.75
C LEU A 29 -25.15 -8.13 -11.24
N SER A 30 -23.81 -8.01 -11.23
CA SER A 30 -23.14 -6.78 -10.79
C SER A 30 -23.53 -5.57 -11.64
N LYS A 31 -23.84 -5.76 -12.94
CA LYS A 31 -24.22 -4.64 -13.81
C LYS A 31 -25.53 -3.98 -13.38
N VAL A 32 -26.57 -4.76 -13.08
CA VAL A 32 -27.88 -4.24 -12.66
C VAL A 32 -27.73 -3.49 -11.34
N GLN A 33 -27.03 -4.10 -10.38
CA GLN A 33 -26.78 -3.49 -9.08
C GLN A 33 -26.02 -2.16 -9.18
N LEU A 34 -24.99 -2.08 -10.03
CA LEU A 34 -24.24 -0.85 -10.23
C LEU A 34 -25.10 0.26 -10.85
N VAL A 35 -25.98 -0.06 -11.80
CA VAL A 35 -26.87 0.93 -12.43
C VAL A 35 -27.91 1.44 -11.44
N ASP A 36 -28.57 0.54 -10.70
CA ASP A 36 -29.62 0.92 -9.77
C ASP A 36 -29.08 1.72 -8.59
N GLN A 37 -27.91 1.36 -8.05
CA GLN A 37 -27.28 2.07 -6.93
C GLN A 37 -26.77 3.47 -7.30
N ASN A 38 -26.43 3.72 -8.57
CA ASN A 38 -25.89 4.99 -9.02
C ASN A 38 -26.93 5.84 -9.79
N ARG A 39 -28.19 5.40 -9.87
CA ARG A 39 -29.25 6.15 -10.54
C ARG A 39 -29.45 7.51 -9.84
N GLY A 40 -29.24 8.59 -10.60
CA GLY A 40 -29.37 9.97 -10.09
C GLY A 40 -28.12 10.51 -9.40
N ALA A 41 -27.00 9.80 -9.39
CA ALA A 41 -25.73 10.33 -8.91
C ALA A 41 -25.29 11.53 -9.75
N ALA A 42 -25.05 12.67 -9.11
CA ALA A 42 -24.57 13.87 -9.78
C ALA A 42 -23.09 13.74 -10.13
N VAL A 43 -22.71 14.19 -11.33
CA VAL A 43 -21.30 14.25 -11.73
C VAL A 43 -20.63 15.41 -11.02
N GLY A 44 -19.66 15.10 -10.15
CA GLY A 44 -18.75 16.11 -9.61
C GLY A 44 -17.76 16.49 -10.71
N ASN A 45 -17.87 17.69 -11.28
CA ASN A 45 -16.99 18.22 -12.33
C ASN A 45 -15.54 18.49 -11.84
N GLN A 46 -15.02 17.65 -10.95
CA GLN A 46 -13.68 17.73 -10.41
C GLN A 46 -12.73 16.88 -11.27
N PRO A 47 -11.51 17.34 -11.53
CA PRO A 47 -10.52 16.52 -12.21
C PRO A 47 -10.15 15.30 -11.38
N PHE A 48 -9.82 14.19 -12.04
CA PHE A 48 -9.27 13.03 -11.35
C PHE A 48 -7.97 13.39 -10.66
N ARG A 49 -7.88 13.06 -9.37
CA ARG A 49 -6.65 13.17 -8.59
C ARG A 49 -5.98 11.81 -8.48
N ARG A 50 -4.67 11.80 -8.23
CA ARG A 50 -3.97 10.56 -7.91
C ARG A 50 -4.51 10.02 -6.60
N VAL A 51 -4.93 8.75 -6.58
CA VAL A 51 -5.40 8.07 -5.37
C VAL A 51 -4.24 7.84 -4.39
N VAL A 52 -3.05 7.59 -4.93
CA VAL A 52 -1.81 7.46 -4.19
C VAL A 52 -0.95 8.68 -4.47
N GLU A 53 -0.82 9.56 -3.48
CA GLU A 53 -0.02 10.79 -3.57
C GLU A 53 1.47 10.51 -3.36
N ASN A 54 1.78 9.60 -2.42
CA ASN A 54 3.14 9.14 -2.15
C ASN A 54 3.18 7.60 -2.17
N PHE A 55 3.79 7.05 -3.21
CA PHE A 55 3.94 5.61 -3.38
C PHE A 55 4.73 4.94 -2.24
N TYR A 56 5.65 5.67 -1.60
CA TYR A 56 6.46 5.12 -0.52
C TYR A 56 5.75 5.09 0.84
N PHE A 57 4.58 5.75 0.97
CA PHE A 57 3.83 5.88 2.22
C PHE A 57 2.36 5.44 2.08
N THR A 58 2.13 4.26 1.52
CA THR A 58 0.78 3.72 1.27
C THR A 58 0.13 3.14 2.53
N ASP A 59 0.90 2.56 3.44
CA ASP A 59 0.42 1.87 4.64
C ASP A 59 1.22 2.23 5.91
N SER A 60 0.83 1.66 7.06
CA SER A 60 1.48 1.96 8.34
C SER A 60 2.92 1.44 8.41
N ILE A 61 3.22 0.33 7.73
CA ILE A 61 4.54 -0.30 7.74
C ILE A 61 5.51 0.56 6.93
N SER A 62 5.13 0.90 5.70
CA SER A 62 5.90 1.76 4.80
C SER A 62 6.09 3.17 5.38
N ARG A 63 5.09 3.74 6.05
CA ARG A 63 5.24 5.01 6.80
C ARG A 63 6.23 4.94 7.96
N SER A 64 6.28 3.79 8.63
CA SER A 64 7.23 3.57 9.73
C SER A 64 8.64 3.22 9.24
N SER A 65 8.81 2.99 7.92
CA SER A 65 10.09 2.57 7.36
C SER A 65 11.02 3.76 7.10
N PRO A 66 12.20 3.81 7.73
CA PRO A 66 13.17 4.88 7.48
C PRO A 66 13.71 4.84 6.05
N THR A 67 13.79 3.66 5.44
CA THR A 67 14.21 3.52 4.03
C THR A 67 13.19 4.15 3.09
N MET A 68 11.89 3.94 3.32
CA MET A 68 10.83 4.54 2.51
C MET A 68 10.78 6.06 2.67
N ALA A 69 11.07 6.57 3.87
CA ALA A 69 11.22 8.00 4.10
C ALA A 69 12.34 8.61 3.24
N ARG A 70 13.50 7.94 3.14
CA ARG A 70 14.60 8.38 2.26
C ARG A 70 14.18 8.38 0.79
N CYS A 71 13.52 7.31 0.33
CA CYS A 71 13.05 7.21 -1.05
C CYS A 71 12.01 8.30 -1.38
N SER A 72 11.10 8.58 -0.45
CA SER A 72 10.15 9.68 -0.57
C SER A 72 10.86 11.03 -0.71
N ALA A 73 11.80 11.31 0.18
CA ALA A 73 12.52 12.58 0.20
C ALA A 73 13.35 12.77 -1.08
N ALA A 74 14.08 11.75 -1.51
CA ALA A 74 14.85 11.79 -2.76
C ALA A 74 13.95 11.97 -4.00
N LYS A 75 12.76 11.37 -3.99
CA LYS A 75 11.78 11.53 -5.09
C LYS A 75 11.19 12.94 -5.14
N GLU A 76 10.96 13.55 -3.99
CA GLU A 76 10.41 14.91 -3.88
C GLU A 76 11.44 15.99 -4.22
N THR A 77 12.68 15.84 -3.74
CA THR A 77 13.77 16.79 -4.01
C THR A 77 14.35 16.66 -5.42
N GLY A 78 14.16 15.50 -6.07
CA GLY A 78 14.77 15.19 -7.36
C GLY A 78 16.30 15.07 -7.31
N ASN A 79 16.88 14.98 -6.10
CA ASN A 79 18.31 14.93 -5.89
C ASN A 79 18.68 13.60 -5.20
N PRO A 80 19.54 12.76 -5.83
CA PRO A 80 19.94 11.48 -5.25
C PRO A 80 20.73 11.60 -3.94
N ASP A 81 21.34 12.76 -3.67
CA ASP A 81 22.23 12.98 -2.53
C ASP A 81 21.51 13.49 -1.27
N THR A 82 20.18 13.65 -1.30
CA THR A 82 19.41 14.12 -0.13
C THR A 82 19.12 13.00 0.87
N ASN A 83 20.18 12.36 1.37
CA ASN A 83 20.08 11.45 2.48
C ASN A 83 20.14 12.23 3.80
N PHE A 84 18.98 12.76 4.22
CA PHE A 84 18.80 13.55 5.45
C PHE A 84 19.14 12.82 6.76
N MET A 85 19.47 11.52 6.68
CA MET A 85 19.83 10.65 7.81
C MET A 85 21.29 10.17 7.76
N ILE A 86 22.16 10.73 6.89
CA ILE A 86 23.62 10.46 6.97
C ILE A 86 24.14 10.81 8.36
N GLY A 87 23.69 11.92 8.95
CA GLY A 87 24.08 12.31 10.30
C GLY A 87 23.83 11.21 11.33
N SER A 88 22.60 10.68 11.39
CA SER A 88 22.24 9.66 12.38
C SER A 88 22.85 8.28 12.09
N ALA A 89 22.98 7.88 10.82
CA ALA A 89 23.60 6.61 10.45
C ALA A 89 25.11 6.60 10.71
N VAL A 90 25.79 7.72 10.44
CA VAL A 90 27.21 7.91 10.76
C VAL A 90 27.42 7.98 12.27
N GLU A 91 26.55 8.67 13.01
CA GLU A 91 26.58 8.69 14.49
C GLU A 91 26.35 7.30 15.10
N GLU A 92 25.43 6.52 14.57
CA GLU A 92 25.14 5.16 15.04
C GLU A 92 26.29 4.20 14.71
N GLN A 93 26.90 4.31 13.52
CA GLN A 93 28.12 3.55 13.17
C GLN A 93 29.33 3.96 14.01
N GLN A 94 29.54 5.25 14.30
CA GLN A 94 30.60 5.70 15.22
C GLN A 94 30.36 5.18 16.64
N ARG A 95 29.10 5.07 17.09
CA ARG A 95 28.74 4.52 18.40
C ARG A 95 29.03 3.01 18.48
N LEU A 96 28.77 2.27 17.40
CA LEU A 96 29.03 0.84 17.29
C LEU A 96 30.53 0.54 17.16
N ASP A 97 31.27 1.32 16.39
CA ASP A 97 32.72 1.20 16.23
C ASP A 97 33.49 1.56 17.51
N GLY A 98 32.98 2.50 18.30
CA GLY A 98 33.52 2.85 19.62
C GLY A 98 33.31 1.76 20.67
N ALA A 99 32.22 1.00 20.59
CA ALA A 99 31.93 -0.11 21.50
C ALA A 99 32.74 -1.38 21.19
N SER A 100 33.22 -1.54 19.95
CA SER A 100 34.05 -2.68 19.54
C SER A 100 35.53 -2.56 19.94
N ARG A 101 35.96 -1.41 20.48
CA ARG A 101 37.36 -1.11 20.84
C ARG A 101 37.64 -1.01 22.34
N ALA A 102 36.67 -1.38 23.20
CA ALA A 102 36.84 -1.53 24.65
C ALA A 102 36.79 -3.01 25.03
#